data_AF-L7JTY4-F1
#
_entry.id   AF-L7JTY4-F1
#
_cell.length_a   1.000
_cell.length_b   1.000
_cell.length_c   1.000
_cell.angle_alpha   90.00
_cell.angle_beta   90.00
_cell.angle_gamma   90.00
#
_symmetry.space_group_name_H-M   'P 1'
#
loop_
_entity.id
_entity.type
_entity.pdbx_description
1 polymer ?
#
loop_
_entity_poly.entity_id
_entity_poly.type
_entity_poly.pdbx_seq_one_letter_code
_entity_poly.pdbx_strand_id
1 'polypeptide(L)'
;MISVLLYFWMSYASYQDVMAPGLPCTIDNRTYNVDWKIHVQKSIVEAIHSVALSNIVAHETEREAIAGYFGTIFDELNQELLPFKVQFHLKLDGYNTDQTMGALSLDPSCEKSDAVSERTSAALTYLNQSFAGNVGLHLFVWGCNFIPPGSSISAFYSSLRCGRVAGIMWRGMKESRENVKNAIVNAIAGFIATDQGPVIDGAKLCAYMQQCVGMQGSEIGQLVEGTVPVFYTDSDSGALPDEKEALMAYNEVAH
;
A
#
# COMPACT_ATOMS: atom_id res chain seq x y z
N MET A 1 33.55 37.29 -20.64
CA MET A 1 32.30 36.50 -20.68
C MET A 1 32.58 35.02 -20.35
N ILE A 2 33.11 34.74 -19.15
CA ILE A 2 33.42 33.36 -18.70
C ILE A 2 32.75 33.04 -17.35
N SER A 3 32.26 34.03 -16.61
CA SER A 3 31.78 33.86 -15.23
C SER A 3 30.29 33.50 -15.05
N VAL A 4 29.51 33.31 -16.12
CA VAL A 4 28.06 33.02 -16.00
C VAL A 4 27.75 31.52 -16.19
N LEU A 5 28.65 30.75 -16.81
CA LEU A 5 28.44 29.32 -17.06
C LEU A 5 28.79 28.40 -15.88
N LEU A 6 29.56 28.89 -14.90
CA LEU A 6 29.92 28.10 -13.70
C LEU A 6 28.81 28.09 -12.63
N TYR A 7 27.91 29.08 -12.62
CA TYR A 7 26.79 29.09 -11.68
C TYR A 7 25.67 28.10 -12.05
N PHE A 8 25.49 27.79 -13.34
CA PHE A 8 24.47 26.83 -13.76
C PHE A 8 24.88 25.36 -13.56
N TRP A 9 26.18 25.06 -13.46
CA TRP A 9 26.67 23.70 -13.20
C TRP A 9 26.77 23.36 -11.70
N MET A 10 26.88 24.35 -10.82
CA MET A 10 26.86 24.11 -9.36
C MET A 10 25.45 23.95 -8.78
N SER A 11 24.39 24.31 -9.52
CA SER A 11 23.00 24.12 -9.07
C SER A 11 22.39 22.76 -9.42
N TYR A 12 23.04 21.97 -10.28
CA TYR A 12 22.60 20.61 -10.61
C TYR A 12 23.36 19.51 -9.86
N ALA A 13 24.54 19.83 -9.31
CA ALA A 13 25.38 18.88 -8.58
C ALA A 13 25.02 18.74 -7.09
N SER A 14 24.12 19.57 -6.57
CA SER A 14 23.68 19.53 -5.15
C SER A 14 22.36 18.78 -4.92
N TYR A 15 21.84 18.07 -5.93
CA TYR A 15 20.59 17.29 -5.82
C TYR A 15 20.79 15.78 -6.01
N GLN A 16 22.02 15.30 -5.85
CA GLN A 16 22.35 13.87 -5.78
C GLN A 16 23.26 13.57 -4.59
N ASP A 17 23.13 14.33 -3.50
CA ASP A 17 23.62 13.85 -2.21
C ASP A 17 22.81 12.61 -1.84
N VAL A 18 23.52 11.49 -1.91
CA VAL A 18 23.12 10.18 -1.41
C VAL A 18 22.50 10.36 -0.03
N MET A 19 21.17 10.32 0.04
CA MET A 19 20.46 10.55 1.29
C MET A 19 20.87 9.47 2.29
N ALA A 20 21.44 9.90 3.41
CA ALA A 20 21.71 9.02 4.54
C ALA A 20 20.40 8.32 4.97
N PRO A 21 20.45 7.03 5.34
CA PRO A 21 19.27 6.32 5.83
C PRO A 21 18.69 7.06 7.04
N GLY A 22 17.44 7.52 6.93
CA GLY A 22 16.71 8.20 8.01
C GLY A 22 16.53 9.71 7.87
N LEU A 23 16.89 10.34 6.75
CA LEU A 23 16.52 11.73 6.48
C LEU A 23 15.03 11.83 6.06
N PRO A 24 14.29 12.84 6.55
CA PRO A 24 12.91 13.05 6.14
C PRO A 24 12.82 13.48 4.68
N CYS A 25 11.80 13.02 3.96
CA CYS A 25 11.61 13.32 2.53
C CYS A 25 11.31 14.79 2.26
N THR A 26 10.92 15.54 3.29
CA THR A 26 10.76 16.99 3.28
C THR A 26 11.33 17.64 4.54
N ILE A 27 11.99 18.78 4.36
CA ILE A 27 12.55 19.58 5.46
C ILE A 27 11.50 20.42 6.16
N ASP A 28 10.41 20.77 5.47
CA ASP A 28 9.35 21.62 6.00
C ASP A 28 8.48 20.87 7.01
N ASN A 29 7.64 21.59 7.76
CA ASN A 29 6.63 20.99 8.63
C ASN A 29 5.45 20.43 7.79
N ARG A 30 5.76 19.49 6.90
CA ARG A 30 4.83 18.87 5.96
C ARG A 30 5.03 17.37 5.92
N THR A 31 3.99 16.66 5.52
CA THR A 31 3.99 15.19 5.43
C THR A 31 3.39 14.77 4.09
N TYR A 32 4.02 13.80 3.45
CA TYR A 32 3.48 13.17 2.25
C TYR A 32 2.39 12.19 2.66
N ASN A 33 1.15 12.48 2.29
CA ASN A 33 0.03 11.56 2.43
C ASN A 33 -0.15 10.81 1.11
N VAL A 34 -0.16 9.49 1.18
CA VAL A 34 -0.17 8.61 0.01
C VAL A 34 -1.32 7.64 0.11
N ASP A 35 -2.19 7.64 -0.89
CA ASP A 35 -3.43 6.90 -0.91
C ASP A 35 -3.22 5.53 -1.58
N TRP A 36 -3.57 4.45 -0.89
CA TRP A 36 -3.50 3.08 -1.38
C TRP A 36 -4.88 2.44 -1.45
N LYS A 37 -5.28 2.02 -2.64
CA LYS A 37 -6.52 1.27 -2.88
C LYS A 37 -6.25 -0.23 -2.70
N ILE A 38 -6.96 -0.86 -1.77
CA ILE A 38 -6.83 -2.29 -1.52
C ILE A 38 -7.98 -3.03 -2.21
N HIS A 39 -7.65 -4.13 -2.88
CA HIS A 39 -8.61 -5.01 -3.51
C HIS A 39 -8.35 -6.46 -3.09
N VAL A 40 -9.38 -7.13 -2.60
CA VAL A 40 -9.29 -8.43 -1.92
C VAL A 40 -10.25 -9.38 -2.61
N GLN A 41 -9.81 -10.60 -2.89
CA GLN A 41 -10.70 -11.61 -3.46
C GLN A 41 -11.79 -11.99 -2.46
N LYS A 42 -13.01 -12.22 -2.94
CA LYS A 42 -14.18 -12.50 -2.09
C LYS A 42 -13.97 -13.60 -1.04
N SER A 43 -13.31 -14.71 -1.41
CA SER A 43 -13.03 -15.80 -0.46
C SER A 43 -12.13 -15.39 0.70
N ILE A 44 -11.24 -14.41 0.49
CA ILE A 44 -10.40 -13.85 1.55
C ILE A 44 -11.20 -12.87 2.40
N VAL A 45 -12.08 -12.07 1.77
CA VAL A 45 -13.00 -11.20 2.50
C VAL A 45 -13.83 -12.00 3.50
N GLU A 46 -14.44 -13.09 3.03
CA GLU A 46 -15.22 -14.02 3.85
C GLU A 46 -14.36 -14.65 4.96
N ALA A 47 -13.10 -14.98 4.68
CA ALA A 47 -12.19 -15.54 5.69
C ALA A 47 -11.84 -14.52 6.78
N ILE A 48 -11.52 -13.28 6.42
CA ILE A 48 -11.24 -12.20 7.39
C ILE A 48 -12.48 -11.95 8.25
N HIS A 49 -13.66 -11.81 7.62
CA HIS A 49 -14.91 -11.56 8.33
C HIS A 49 -15.30 -12.73 9.25
N SER A 50 -15.09 -13.98 8.82
CA SER A 50 -15.36 -15.15 9.66
C SER A 50 -14.47 -15.19 10.90
N VAL A 51 -13.21 -14.76 10.80
CA VAL A 51 -12.32 -14.65 11.97
C VAL A 51 -12.84 -13.57 12.91
N ALA A 52 -13.29 -12.43 12.37
CA ALA A 52 -13.87 -11.37 13.17
C ALA A 52 -15.10 -11.81 13.97
N LEU A 53 -16.05 -12.49 13.32
CA LEU A 53 -17.25 -13.01 13.96
C LEU A 53 -16.98 -14.14 14.98
N SER A 54 -15.83 -14.79 14.91
CA SER A 54 -15.45 -15.82 15.88
C SER A 54 -15.06 -15.26 17.26
N ASN A 55 -14.83 -13.94 17.35
CA ASN A 55 -14.56 -13.26 18.59
C ASN A 55 -15.87 -12.87 19.29
N ILE A 56 -16.05 -13.35 20.52
CA ILE A 56 -17.31 -13.38 21.30
C ILE A 56 -17.94 -11.99 21.54
N VAL A 57 -17.22 -10.90 21.27
CA VAL A 57 -17.58 -9.53 21.67
C VAL A 57 -18.10 -8.68 20.51
N ALA A 58 -17.85 -9.04 19.25
CA ALA A 58 -18.03 -8.11 18.14
C ALA A 58 -19.02 -8.61 17.07
N HIS A 59 -20.13 -7.90 16.91
CA HIS A 59 -20.98 -7.97 15.71
C HIS A 59 -20.39 -7.03 14.65
N GLU A 60 -19.23 -7.36 14.12
CA GLU A 60 -18.58 -6.57 13.07
C GLU A 60 -19.22 -6.85 11.70
N THR A 61 -19.46 -5.78 10.96
CA THR A 61 -19.77 -5.84 9.53
C THR A 61 -18.55 -6.31 8.73
N GLU A 62 -18.78 -6.81 7.52
CA GLU A 62 -17.70 -7.23 6.62
C GLU A 62 -16.70 -6.09 6.36
N ARG A 63 -17.20 -4.86 6.16
CA ARG A 63 -16.34 -3.69 5.92
C ARG A 63 -15.49 -3.35 7.14
N GLU A 64 -16.06 -3.38 8.35
CA GLU A 64 -15.32 -3.12 9.60
C GLU A 64 -14.21 -4.16 9.82
N ALA A 65 -14.49 -5.45 9.57
CA ALA A 65 -13.47 -6.50 9.72
C ALA A 65 -12.30 -6.32 8.73
N ILE A 66 -12.60 -5.95 7.48
CA ILE A 66 -11.59 -5.66 6.45
C ILE A 66 -10.80 -4.41 6.81
N ALA A 67 -11.50 -3.35 7.21
CA ALA A 67 -10.89 -2.11 7.59
C ALA A 67 -10.01 -2.30 8.83
N GLY A 68 -10.44 -3.07 9.84
CA GLY A 68 -9.61 -3.45 10.98
C GLY A 68 -8.35 -4.21 10.58
N TYR A 69 -8.47 -5.25 9.76
CA TYR A 69 -7.31 -6.03 9.36
C TYR A 69 -6.26 -5.20 8.59
N PHE A 70 -6.68 -4.48 7.55
CA PHE A 70 -5.74 -3.68 6.74
C PHE A 70 -5.35 -2.38 7.44
N GLY A 71 -6.24 -1.77 8.22
CA GLY A 71 -5.99 -0.56 8.99
C GLY A 71 -4.87 -0.75 9.99
N THR A 72 -4.88 -1.85 10.74
CA THR A 72 -3.79 -2.19 11.67
C THR A 72 -2.46 -2.39 10.94
N ILE A 73 -2.46 -2.95 9.71
CA ILE A 73 -1.24 -3.06 8.89
C ILE A 73 -0.71 -1.68 8.49
N PHE A 74 -1.60 -0.79 8.06
CA PHE A 74 -1.25 0.57 7.65
C PHE A 74 -0.76 1.41 8.82
N ASP A 75 -1.34 1.24 10.01
CA ASP A 75 -0.90 1.92 11.22
C ASP A 75 0.54 1.51 11.60
N GLU A 76 0.88 0.23 11.50
CA GLU A 76 2.26 -0.24 11.71
C GLU A 76 3.22 0.32 10.67
N LEU A 77 2.84 0.33 9.39
CA LEU A 77 3.63 0.95 8.33
C LEU A 77 3.85 2.44 8.59
N ASN A 78 2.82 3.15 9.01
CA ASN A 78 2.91 4.58 9.30
C ASN A 78 3.83 4.88 10.49
N GLN A 79 3.91 3.99 11.47
CA GLN A 79 4.90 4.09 12.55
C GLN A 79 6.34 3.95 12.01
N GLU A 80 6.57 3.01 11.09
CA GLU A 80 7.87 2.82 10.44
C GLU A 80 8.25 3.97 9.49
N LEU A 81 7.25 4.61 8.87
CA LEU A 81 7.43 5.67 7.88
C LEU A 81 7.48 7.07 8.49
N LEU A 82 7.12 7.23 9.76
CA LEU A 82 7.11 8.52 10.46
C LEU A 82 8.44 9.28 10.38
N PRO A 83 9.63 8.63 10.54
CA PRO A 83 10.91 9.32 10.39
C PRO A 83 11.12 9.95 9.01
N PHE A 84 10.47 9.40 7.97
CA PHE A 84 10.56 9.89 6.61
C PHE A 84 9.53 11.00 6.28
N LYS A 85 8.64 11.33 7.22
CA LYS A 85 7.46 12.21 7.00
C LYS A 85 6.59 11.74 5.84
N VAL A 86 6.33 10.43 5.81
CA VAL A 86 5.42 9.78 4.87
C VAL A 86 4.34 9.06 5.66
N GLN A 87 3.10 9.18 5.21
CA GLN A 87 1.94 8.49 5.76
C GLN A 87 1.12 7.89 4.64
N PHE A 88 0.77 6.62 4.81
CA PHE A 88 -0.08 5.88 3.91
C PHE A 88 -1.51 5.88 4.44
N HIS A 89 -2.46 6.12 3.54
CA HIS A 89 -3.87 6.06 3.80
C HIS A 89 -4.47 4.85 3.10
N LEU A 90 -5.35 4.17 3.81
CA LEU A 90 -6.09 3.05 3.29
C LEU A 90 -7.33 3.56 2.54
N LYS A 91 -7.59 3.05 1.34
CA LYS A 91 -8.82 3.29 0.59
C LYS A 91 -9.50 1.95 0.33
N LEU A 92 -10.74 1.83 0.79
CA LEU A 92 -11.55 0.61 0.67
C LEU A 92 -12.71 0.78 -0.32
N ASP A 93 -12.63 1.74 -1.23
CA ASP A 93 -13.62 1.95 -2.27
C ASP A 93 -13.56 0.81 -3.28
N GLY A 94 -14.58 -0.06 -3.24
CA GLY A 94 -14.56 -1.31 -3.99
C GLY A 94 -13.44 -2.23 -3.51
N TYR A 95 -13.31 -2.46 -2.21
CA TYR A 95 -12.28 -3.35 -1.67
C TYR A 95 -12.46 -4.81 -2.10
N ASN A 96 -13.63 -5.22 -2.56
CA ASN A 96 -13.82 -6.55 -3.13
C ASN A 96 -13.43 -6.54 -4.62
N THR A 97 -12.51 -7.41 -5.01
CA THR A 97 -12.00 -7.47 -6.40
C THR A 97 -13.11 -7.73 -7.41
N ASP A 98 -14.14 -8.50 -7.06
CA ASP A 98 -15.27 -8.78 -7.95
C ASP A 98 -16.12 -7.51 -8.18
N GLN A 99 -16.17 -6.60 -7.20
CA GLN A 99 -16.83 -5.30 -7.36
C GLN A 99 -15.99 -4.37 -8.23
N THR A 100 -14.67 -4.38 -8.07
CA THR A 100 -13.75 -3.51 -8.83
C THR A 100 -13.59 -3.94 -10.28
N MET A 101 -13.49 -5.25 -10.52
CA MET A 101 -13.01 -5.83 -11.78
C MET A 101 -14.01 -6.83 -12.39
N GLY A 102 -15.30 -6.79 -12.03
CA GLY A 102 -16.33 -7.83 -12.20
C GLY A 102 -16.51 -8.56 -13.55
N ALA A 103 -15.73 -8.24 -14.59
CA ALA A 103 -15.57 -9.01 -15.81
C ALA A 103 -14.38 -10.02 -15.78
N LEU A 104 -13.48 -9.94 -14.81
CA LEU A 104 -12.29 -10.78 -14.74
C LEU A 104 -12.58 -12.09 -14.01
N SER A 105 -12.89 -13.16 -14.76
CA SER A 105 -13.00 -14.50 -14.19
C SER A 105 -11.61 -15.09 -13.96
N LEU A 106 -11.27 -15.34 -12.70
CA LEU A 106 -9.98 -15.91 -12.30
C LEU A 106 -10.16 -17.36 -11.84
N ASP A 107 -9.31 -18.26 -12.35
CA ASP A 107 -9.28 -19.66 -11.91
C ASP A 107 -8.79 -19.75 -10.45
N PRO A 108 -9.60 -20.25 -9.50
CA PRO A 108 -9.25 -20.31 -8.08
C PRO A 108 -8.18 -21.37 -7.75
N SER A 109 -7.87 -22.29 -8.67
CA SER A 109 -7.01 -23.45 -8.39
C SER A 109 -5.52 -23.14 -8.36
N CYS A 110 -5.03 -22.10 -9.07
CA CYS A 110 -3.62 -21.69 -9.09
C CYS A 110 -2.60 -22.82 -9.38
N GLU A 111 -3.06 -23.92 -9.99
CA GLU A 111 -2.28 -25.15 -10.16
C GLU A 111 -1.29 -25.10 -11.33
N LYS A 112 -1.46 -24.16 -12.27
CA LYS A 112 -0.79 -24.22 -13.59
C LYS A 112 0.05 -23.00 -13.96
N SER A 113 -0.02 -21.90 -13.21
CA SER A 113 0.71 -20.66 -13.52
C SER A 113 1.16 -19.92 -12.27
N ASP A 114 2.08 -18.97 -12.43
CA ASP A 114 2.37 -17.95 -11.42
C ASP A 114 1.13 -17.03 -11.29
N ALA A 115 0.16 -17.50 -10.50
CA ALA A 115 -1.17 -16.92 -10.41
C ALA A 115 -1.12 -15.46 -9.92
N VAL A 116 -0.19 -15.12 -9.02
CA VAL A 116 -0.06 -13.73 -8.53
C VAL A 116 0.38 -12.83 -9.68
N SER A 117 1.41 -13.23 -10.42
CA SER A 117 1.94 -12.47 -11.55
C SER A 117 0.87 -12.25 -12.63
N GLU A 118 0.21 -13.33 -13.06
CA GLU A 118 -0.83 -13.28 -14.08
C GLU A 118 -2.01 -12.38 -13.68
N ARG A 119 -2.56 -12.59 -12.49
CA ARG A 119 -3.71 -11.83 -11.98
C ARG A 119 -3.38 -10.36 -11.78
N THR A 120 -2.19 -10.05 -11.30
CA THR A 120 -1.75 -8.67 -11.07
C THR A 120 -1.47 -7.94 -12.39
N SER A 121 -0.92 -8.64 -13.39
CA SER A 121 -0.78 -8.11 -14.75
C SER A 121 -2.15 -7.84 -15.40
N ALA A 122 -3.11 -8.74 -15.20
CA ALA A 122 -4.48 -8.54 -15.67
C ALA A 122 -5.15 -7.34 -14.97
N ALA A 123 -4.93 -7.19 -13.66
CA ALA A 123 -5.39 -6.04 -12.88
C ALA A 123 -4.78 -4.72 -13.39
N LEU A 124 -3.48 -4.66 -13.65
CA LEU A 124 -2.86 -3.48 -14.26
C LEU A 124 -3.48 -3.16 -15.62
N THR A 125 -3.73 -4.18 -16.45
CA THR A 125 -4.32 -3.99 -17.78
C THR A 125 -5.72 -3.39 -17.67
N TYR A 126 -6.55 -3.92 -16.77
CA TYR A 126 -7.86 -3.38 -16.47
C TYR A 126 -7.79 -1.94 -15.97
N LEU A 127 -6.96 -1.65 -14.98
CA LEU A 127 -6.82 -0.30 -14.42
C LEU A 127 -6.33 0.72 -15.46
N ASN A 128 -5.40 0.32 -16.33
CA ASN A 128 -4.94 1.19 -17.42
C ASN A 128 -6.07 1.54 -18.41
N GLN A 129 -6.95 0.57 -18.71
CA GLN A 129 -8.10 0.78 -19.59
C GLN A 129 -9.17 1.65 -18.92
N SER A 130 -9.46 1.39 -17.65
CA SER A 130 -10.52 2.08 -16.89
C SER A 130 -10.15 3.51 -16.51
N PHE A 131 -8.87 3.79 -16.25
CA PHE A 131 -8.42 5.09 -15.73
C PHE A 131 -7.49 5.85 -16.68
N ALA A 132 -7.48 5.51 -17.98
CA ALA A 132 -6.66 6.17 -19.00
C ALA A 132 -5.17 6.34 -18.61
N GLY A 133 -4.62 5.34 -17.93
CA GLY A 133 -3.24 5.33 -17.42
C GLY A 133 -2.99 6.11 -16.13
N ASN A 134 -3.99 6.77 -15.53
CA ASN A 134 -3.90 7.37 -14.20
C ASN A 134 -4.28 6.36 -13.12
N VAL A 135 -3.45 5.33 -12.96
CA VAL A 135 -3.80 4.17 -12.14
C VAL A 135 -3.76 4.48 -10.64
N GLY A 136 -2.86 5.35 -10.16
CA GLY A 136 -2.64 5.51 -8.72
C GLY A 136 -1.94 4.28 -8.10
N LEU A 137 -2.16 4.04 -6.81
CA LEU A 137 -1.56 2.91 -6.09
C LEU A 137 -2.60 1.88 -5.67
N HIS A 138 -2.38 0.65 -6.10
CA HIS A 138 -3.28 -0.45 -5.87
C HIS A 138 -2.53 -1.66 -5.31
N LEU A 139 -3.11 -2.31 -4.31
CA LEU A 139 -2.68 -3.62 -3.83
C LEU A 139 -3.83 -4.62 -4.02
N PHE A 140 -3.55 -5.69 -4.75
CA PHE A 140 -4.46 -6.82 -4.91
C PHE A 140 -4.05 -7.99 -4.02
N VAL A 141 -4.99 -8.57 -3.30
CA VAL A 141 -4.79 -9.73 -2.44
C VAL A 141 -5.53 -10.91 -3.04
N TRP A 142 -4.76 -11.85 -3.56
CA TRP A 142 -5.24 -13.00 -4.33
C TRP A 142 -5.33 -14.24 -3.46
N GLY A 143 -6.43 -14.98 -3.58
CA GLY A 143 -6.67 -16.24 -2.91
C GLY A 143 -6.44 -17.43 -3.85
N CYS A 144 -5.85 -18.49 -3.31
CA CYS A 144 -5.66 -19.76 -3.99
C CYS A 144 -5.98 -20.90 -3.04
N ASN A 145 -6.73 -21.90 -3.51
CA ASN A 145 -7.01 -23.10 -2.72
C ASN A 145 -5.75 -23.96 -2.52
N PHE A 146 -4.82 -23.89 -3.47
CA PHE A 146 -3.54 -24.57 -3.44
C PHE A 146 -2.46 -23.64 -4.01
N ILE A 147 -1.31 -23.56 -3.35
CA ILE A 147 -0.15 -22.78 -3.80
C ILE A 147 1.00 -23.79 -4.04
N PRO A 148 1.38 -24.05 -5.30
CA PRO A 148 2.50 -24.93 -5.59
C PRO A 148 3.80 -24.43 -4.95
N PRO A 149 4.69 -25.33 -4.46
CA PRO A 149 6.00 -24.93 -3.96
C PRO A 149 6.78 -24.14 -5.00
N GLY A 150 7.39 -23.03 -4.59
CA GLY A 150 8.18 -22.15 -5.47
C GLY A 150 7.36 -21.15 -6.30
N SER A 151 6.03 -21.10 -6.12
CA SER A 151 5.21 -20.03 -6.72
C SER A 151 5.58 -18.66 -6.16
N SER A 152 5.52 -17.62 -6.99
CA SER A 152 5.70 -16.25 -6.52
C SER A 152 4.58 -15.87 -5.55
N ILE A 153 4.94 -15.27 -4.43
CA ILE A 153 3.99 -14.78 -3.42
C ILE A 153 3.63 -13.31 -3.62
N SER A 154 4.36 -12.61 -4.50
CA SER A 154 4.13 -11.22 -4.82
C SER A 154 4.51 -10.91 -6.27
N ALA A 155 3.84 -9.92 -6.86
CA ALA A 155 4.16 -9.36 -8.16
C ALA A 155 3.97 -7.85 -8.14
N PHE A 156 4.82 -7.13 -8.88
CA PHE A 156 4.84 -5.67 -8.89
C PHE A 156 4.89 -5.18 -10.32
N TYR A 157 3.94 -4.31 -10.66
CA TYR A 157 3.91 -3.68 -11.96
C TYR A 157 3.81 -2.17 -11.82
N SER A 158 4.51 -1.47 -12.71
CA SER A 158 4.49 -0.03 -12.81
C SER A 158 3.61 0.38 -13.99
N SER A 159 2.72 1.34 -13.78
CA SER A 159 2.11 2.08 -14.88
C SER A 159 2.93 3.32 -15.21
N LEU A 160 2.60 3.97 -16.32
CA LEU A 160 3.08 5.32 -16.61
C LEU A 160 2.60 6.28 -15.50
N ARG A 161 3.29 7.43 -15.35
CA ARG A 161 2.89 8.49 -14.40
C ARG A 161 2.80 8.04 -12.93
N CYS A 162 3.81 7.29 -12.48
CA CYS A 162 3.96 6.85 -11.09
C CYS A 162 2.93 5.83 -10.58
N GLY A 163 1.99 5.34 -11.39
CA GLY A 163 1.08 4.29 -10.94
C GLY A 163 1.84 3.01 -10.54
N ARG A 164 1.40 2.35 -9.48
CA ARG A 164 1.94 1.06 -8.99
C ARG A 164 0.80 0.11 -8.69
N VAL A 165 0.93 -1.12 -9.19
CA VAL A 165 0.02 -2.22 -8.88
C VAL A 165 0.85 -3.33 -8.26
N ALA A 166 0.64 -3.56 -6.97
CA ALA A 166 1.17 -4.69 -6.25
C ALA A 166 0.11 -5.79 -6.20
N GLY A 167 0.53 -7.04 -6.28
CA GLY A 167 -0.30 -8.18 -5.97
C GLY A 167 0.41 -9.10 -5.02
N ILE A 168 -0.34 -9.69 -4.10
CA ILE A 168 0.18 -10.68 -3.14
C ILE A 168 -0.71 -11.91 -3.09
N MET A 169 -0.10 -13.03 -2.74
CA MET A 169 -0.81 -14.26 -2.39
C MET A 169 -1.21 -14.23 -0.93
N TRP A 170 -2.49 -14.47 -0.65
CA TRP A 170 -2.98 -14.68 0.69
C TRP A 170 -2.54 -16.03 1.23
N ARG A 171 -1.89 -16.00 2.40
CA ARG A 171 -1.40 -17.19 3.12
C ARG A 171 -1.93 -17.24 4.56
N GLY A 172 -3.11 -16.66 4.78
CA GLY A 172 -3.71 -16.51 6.10
C GLY A 172 -3.35 -15.19 6.78
N MET A 173 -4.08 -14.86 7.85
CA MET A 173 -4.04 -13.54 8.52
C MET A 173 -2.64 -13.11 8.92
N LYS A 174 -1.93 -13.99 9.64
CA LYS A 174 -0.62 -13.67 10.23
C LYS A 174 0.47 -13.53 9.17
N GLU A 175 0.57 -14.50 8.25
CA GLU A 175 1.63 -14.49 7.24
C GLU A 175 1.43 -13.37 6.22
N SER A 176 0.17 -13.10 5.85
CA SER A 176 -0.14 -12.09 4.84
C SER A 176 0.07 -10.67 5.35
N ARG A 177 0.04 -10.44 6.67
CA ARG A 177 0.28 -9.14 7.29
C ARG A 177 1.64 -8.57 6.87
N GLU A 178 2.70 -9.34 7.07
CA GLU A 178 4.06 -8.95 6.67
C GLU A 178 4.21 -8.90 5.14
N ASN A 179 3.52 -9.78 4.40
CA ASN A 179 3.55 -9.75 2.94
C ASN A 179 2.91 -8.47 2.37
N VAL A 180 1.82 -7.99 2.97
CA VAL A 180 1.18 -6.70 2.63
C VAL A 180 2.16 -5.56 2.85
N LYS A 181 2.75 -5.48 4.05
CA LYS A 181 3.75 -4.45 4.40
C LYS A 181 4.89 -4.43 3.40
N ASN A 182 5.47 -5.61 3.17
CA ASN A 182 6.59 -5.77 2.27
C ASN A 182 6.23 -5.43 0.82
N ALA A 183 5.01 -5.74 0.38
CA ALA A 183 4.56 -5.43 -0.97
C ALA A 183 4.37 -3.93 -1.18
N ILE A 184 3.74 -3.24 -0.23
CA ILE A 184 3.53 -1.78 -0.27
C ILE A 184 4.87 -1.06 -0.34
N VAL A 185 5.81 -1.39 0.56
CA VAL A 185 7.14 -0.78 0.58
C VAL A 185 7.92 -1.12 -0.68
N ASN A 186 7.90 -2.36 -1.15
CA ASN A 186 8.62 -2.77 -2.37
C ASN A 186 8.13 -2.06 -3.63
N ALA A 187 6.81 -1.83 -3.73
CA ALA A 187 6.23 -1.17 -4.90
C ALA A 187 6.69 0.29 -5.05
N ILE A 188 7.04 0.95 -3.95
CA ILE A 188 7.43 2.38 -3.91
C ILE A 188 8.94 2.55 -3.78
N ALA A 189 9.53 1.93 -2.76
CA ALA A 189 10.89 2.20 -2.32
C ALA A 189 11.82 1.00 -2.56
N GLY A 190 11.32 -0.23 -2.45
CA GLY A 190 12.19 -1.40 -2.33
C GLY A 190 12.86 -1.49 -0.95
N PHE A 191 13.62 -2.57 -0.76
CA PHE A 191 14.38 -2.80 0.47
C PHE A 191 15.90 -2.74 0.22
N ILE A 192 16.62 -2.33 1.27
CA ILE A 192 18.06 -2.54 1.42
C ILE A 192 18.25 -3.76 2.32
N ALA A 193 19.04 -4.73 1.86
CA ALA A 193 19.41 -5.88 2.68
C ALA A 193 20.41 -5.44 3.76
N THR A 194 20.12 -5.76 5.02
CA THR A 194 21.03 -5.54 6.15
C THR A 194 21.20 -6.83 6.95
N ASP A 195 22.23 -6.90 7.80
CA ASP A 195 22.50 -8.06 8.66
C ASP A 195 21.36 -8.32 9.68
N GLN A 196 20.51 -7.30 9.91
CA GLN A 196 19.36 -7.34 10.82
C GLN A 196 18.03 -7.59 10.07
N GLY A 197 18.05 -7.72 8.74
CA GLY A 197 16.87 -7.90 7.90
C GLY A 197 16.71 -6.83 6.82
N PRO A 198 15.62 -6.87 6.04
CA PRO A 198 15.31 -5.83 5.06
C PRO A 198 14.95 -4.51 5.76
N VAL A 199 15.56 -3.42 5.32
CA VAL A 199 15.27 -2.05 5.81
C VAL A 199 14.75 -1.21 4.65
N ILE A 200 13.79 -0.32 4.90
CA ILE A 200 13.23 0.58 3.90
C ILE A 200 14.34 1.43 3.27
N ASP A 201 14.42 1.44 1.93
CA ASP A 201 15.34 2.31 1.20
C ASP A 201 14.82 3.75 1.21
N GLY A 202 15.18 4.51 2.25
CA GLY A 202 14.72 5.88 2.44
C GLY A 202 15.02 6.81 1.27
N ALA A 203 16.16 6.61 0.59
CA ALA A 203 16.52 7.42 -0.57
C ALA A 203 15.54 7.18 -1.75
N LYS A 204 15.22 5.91 -2.03
CA LYS A 204 14.23 5.57 -3.07
C LYS A 204 12.82 5.98 -2.68
N LEU A 205 12.45 5.82 -1.41
CA LEU A 205 11.17 6.30 -0.88
C LEU A 205 11.02 7.80 -1.14
N CYS A 206 11.99 8.61 -0.71
CA CYS A 206 11.92 10.06 -0.87
C CYS A 206 11.97 10.51 -2.32
N ALA A 207 12.78 9.85 -3.16
CA ALA A 207 12.81 10.11 -4.59
C ALA A 207 11.43 9.87 -5.22
N TYR A 208 10.76 8.78 -4.85
CA TYR A 208 9.40 8.51 -5.30
C TYR A 208 8.43 9.58 -4.81
N MET A 209 8.44 9.93 -3.52
CA MET A 209 7.53 10.94 -2.96
C MET A 209 7.67 12.30 -3.67
N GLN A 210 8.90 12.77 -3.87
CA GLN A 210 9.17 14.04 -4.52
C GLN A 210 8.78 14.04 -6.01
N GLN A 211 8.93 12.90 -6.69
CA GLN A 211 8.60 12.78 -8.11
C GLN A 211 7.10 12.60 -8.35
N CYS A 212 6.42 11.86 -7.48
CA CYS A 212 5.10 11.29 -7.75
C CYS A 212 3.98 11.90 -6.91
N VAL A 213 4.29 12.50 -5.76
CA VAL A 213 3.28 13.10 -4.87
C VAL A 213 3.37 14.62 -4.98
N GLY A 214 2.30 15.20 -5.51
CA GLY A 214 2.22 16.65 -5.74
C GLY A 214 1.87 17.45 -4.48
N MET A 215 1.97 18.77 -4.58
CA MET A 215 1.47 19.69 -3.54
C MET A 215 -0.06 19.70 -3.43
N GLN A 216 -0.76 19.31 -4.50
CA GLN A 216 -2.22 19.22 -4.55
C GLN A 216 -2.64 17.74 -4.67
N GLY A 217 -3.87 17.45 -4.22
CA GLY A 217 -4.50 16.13 -4.32
C GLY A 217 -4.37 15.48 -5.71
N SER A 218 -3.96 14.22 -5.72
CA SER A 218 -3.86 13.37 -6.90
C SER A 218 -4.32 11.94 -6.58
N GLU A 219 -4.44 11.07 -7.57
CA GLU A 219 -4.75 9.62 -7.37
C GLU A 219 -3.70 8.87 -6.53
N ILE A 220 -2.51 9.46 -6.34
CA ILE A 220 -1.44 8.88 -5.53
C ILE A 220 -1.42 9.50 -4.14
N GLY A 221 -1.82 10.76 -4.00
CA GLY A 221 -1.78 11.48 -2.72
C GLY A 221 -1.42 12.96 -2.85
N GLN A 222 -1.00 13.56 -1.74
CA GLN A 222 -0.68 14.98 -1.61
C GLN A 222 0.31 15.27 -0.47
N LEU A 223 1.00 16.41 -0.56
CA LEU A 223 1.78 16.98 0.53
C LEU A 223 0.90 17.88 1.42
N VAL A 224 0.77 17.54 2.70
CA VAL A 224 -0.07 18.29 3.67
C VAL A 224 0.78 19.00 4.71
N GLU A 225 0.23 20.06 5.32
CA GLU A 225 0.83 20.74 6.47
C GLU A 225 0.72 19.88 7.74
N GLY A 226 1.79 19.85 8.54
CA GLY A 226 1.89 19.11 9.79
C GLY A 226 2.49 17.71 9.66
N THR A 227 2.64 17.05 10.80
CA THR A 227 3.24 15.72 10.98
C THR A 227 2.39 14.80 11.87
N VAL A 228 1.13 15.18 12.08
CA VAL A 228 0.21 14.42 12.95
C VAL A 228 0.04 13.03 12.34
N PRO A 229 0.37 11.94 13.08
CA PRO A 229 0.15 10.58 12.61
C PRO A 229 -1.32 10.35 12.30
N VAL A 230 -1.58 9.91 11.08
CA VAL A 230 -2.88 9.40 10.69
C VAL A 230 -2.95 7.93 11.08
N PHE A 231 -3.93 7.64 11.95
CA PHE A 231 -4.33 6.28 12.27
C PHE A 231 -5.68 6.04 11.64
N TYR A 232 -5.83 4.90 10.97
CA TYR A 232 -7.11 4.42 10.47
C TYR A 232 -7.90 5.47 9.66
N THR A 233 -7.48 5.73 8.42
CA THR A 233 -8.27 6.54 7.48
C THR A 233 -8.98 5.63 6.50
N ASP A 234 -10.32 5.57 6.59
CA ASP A 234 -11.15 5.50 5.39
C ASP A 234 -11.37 6.96 5.00
N SER A 235 -10.67 7.44 3.97
CA SER A 235 -10.69 8.88 3.64
C SER A 235 -12.04 9.39 3.15
N ASP A 236 -12.93 8.46 2.79
CA ASP A 236 -14.24 8.77 2.26
C ASP A 236 -15.22 8.64 3.42
N SER A 237 -15.57 9.81 3.98
CA SER A 237 -16.62 10.05 4.98
C SER A 237 -17.60 8.89 5.16
N GLY A 238 -17.31 8.02 6.12
CA GLY A 238 -18.10 6.82 6.36
C GLY A 238 -17.83 6.16 7.70
N ALA A 239 -16.60 6.26 8.23
CA ALA A 239 -16.29 5.70 9.53
C ALA A 239 -17.06 6.44 10.64
N LEU A 240 -18.04 5.76 11.24
CA LEU A 240 -18.77 6.31 12.37
C LEU A 240 -17.87 6.29 13.63
N PRO A 241 -18.04 7.25 14.57
CA PRO A 241 -17.18 7.37 15.76
C PRO A 241 -17.10 6.13 16.67
N ASP A 242 -18.06 5.22 16.57
CA ASP A 242 -18.15 3.92 17.26
C ASP A 242 -17.23 2.84 16.68
N GLU A 243 -16.75 2.99 15.45
CA GLU A 243 -15.81 2.05 14.82
C GLU A 243 -14.44 2.04 15.51
N LYS A 244 -14.02 3.18 16.07
CA LYS A 244 -12.72 3.30 16.75
C LYS A 244 -12.64 2.50 18.05
N GLU A 245 -13.71 2.46 18.84
CA GLU A 245 -13.76 1.71 20.11
C GLU A 245 -13.96 0.20 19.88
N ALA A 246 -14.79 -0.19 18.92
CA ALA A 246 -14.98 -1.59 18.54
C ALA A 246 -13.66 -2.22 18.03
N LEU A 247 -12.88 -1.47 17.25
CA LEU A 247 -11.59 -1.93 16.73
C LEU A 247 -10.49 -2.07 17.78
N MET A 248 -10.41 -1.15 18.74
CA MET A 248 -9.42 -1.27 19.82
C MET A 248 -9.68 -2.57 20.60
N ALA A 249 -10.95 -2.91 20.83
CA ALA A 249 -11.33 -4.19 21.44
C ALA A 249 -11.04 -5.41 20.55
N TYR A 250 -11.22 -5.32 19.22
CA TYR A 250 -10.83 -6.38 18.29
C TYR A 250 -9.32 -6.64 18.33
N ASN A 251 -8.52 -5.59 18.23
CA ASN A 251 -7.06 -5.69 18.20
C ASN A 251 -6.47 -6.21 19.53
N GLU A 252 -7.15 -6.02 20.66
CA GLU A 252 -6.75 -6.58 21.96
C GLU A 252 -7.08 -8.06 22.14
N VAL A 253 -8.03 -8.62 21.36
CA VAL A 253 -8.57 -9.98 21.54
C VAL A 253 -8.23 -10.91 20.38
N ALA A 254 -8.12 -10.40 19.15
CA ALA A 254 -7.86 -11.16 17.93
C ALA A 254 -6.37 -11.33 17.61
N HIS A 255 -5.48 -10.66 18.34
CA HIS A 255 -4.03 -10.59 18.13
C HIS A 255 -3.26 -10.88 19.42
#